data_AF-A0A2N7AR78-F1
#
_entry.id   AF-A0A2N7AR78-F1
#
_cell.length_a   1.000
_cell.length_b   1.000
_cell.length_c   1.000
_cell.angle_alpha   90.00
_cell.angle_beta   90.00
_cell.angle_gamma   90.00
#
_symmetry.space_group_name_H-M   'P 1'
#
loop_
_entity.id
_entity.type
_entity.pdbx_description
1 polymer ?
#
loop_
_entity_poly.entity_id
_entity_poly.type
_entity_poly.pdbx_seq_one_letter_code
_entity_poly.pdbx_strand_id
1 'polypeptide(L)'
;MKFENDLAIFKVQLKIAFKDKFYFVYTLIVPIFMIFINKTQDFQDNESLYIYWSYIVVTTVFNGFLLNIIRLRESGFFKTLTYLMGSKYSIVLSNLFVQVVIIQLEILLFNLIVFLFIIKVSLMTFIYGFLATFLATFLVSAMLSGALLIRIRKSTFNLFCGIFFILGIALLGSRPSGVIEYVQTVLNPFQLIYGLYIFPCSTVGFQILMMLCVCGYLLIGAMMFKNISIKQKLK
;
A
#
# COMPACT_ATOMS: atom_id res chain seq x y z
N MET A 1 9.28 22.37 -19.69
CA MET A 1 10.05 22.61 -18.45
C MET A 1 9.49 21.96 -17.16
N LYS A 2 8.28 22.26 -16.64
CA LYS A 2 7.80 21.59 -15.39
C LYS A 2 7.58 20.07 -15.54
N PHE A 3 6.93 19.66 -16.63
CA PHE A 3 6.61 18.24 -16.90
C PHE A 3 7.85 17.36 -17.15
N GLU A 4 8.91 17.91 -17.75
CA GLU A 4 10.16 17.18 -18.00
C GLU A 4 10.86 16.81 -16.68
N ASN A 5 10.82 17.72 -15.71
CA ASN A 5 11.37 17.49 -14.38
C ASN A 5 10.57 16.43 -13.60
N ASP A 6 9.24 16.46 -13.69
CA ASP A 6 8.37 15.45 -13.05
C ASP A 6 8.59 14.04 -13.61
N LEU A 7 8.74 13.94 -14.94
CA LEU A 7 9.03 12.67 -15.62
C LEU A 7 10.45 12.17 -15.30
N ALA A 8 11.42 13.09 -15.15
CA ALA A 8 12.77 12.74 -14.71
C ALA A 8 12.78 12.17 -13.28
N ILE A 9 12.07 12.77 -12.32
CA ILE A 9 11.96 12.18 -10.97
C ILE A 9 11.28 10.83 -11.05
N PHE A 10 10.18 10.71 -11.81
CA PHE A 10 9.48 9.45 -11.94
C PHE A 10 10.44 8.34 -12.39
N LYS A 11 11.27 8.59 -13.42
CA LYS A 11 12.31 7.65 -13.87
C LYS A 11 13.35 7.35 -12.77
N VAL A 12 13.78 8.35 -12.02
CA VAL A 12 14.73 8.17 -10.90
C VAL A 12 14.12 7.31 -9.80
N GLN A 13 12.90 7.62 -9.36
CA GLN A 13 12.18 6.85 -8.34
C GLN A 13 11.89 5.43 -8.79
N LEU A 14 11.54 5.24 -10.06
CA LEU A 14 11.36 3.92 -10.67
C LEU A 14 12.67 3.12 -10.62
N LYS A 15 13.80 3.74 -10.99
CA LYS A 15 15.12 3.10 -10.93
C LYS A 15 15.54 2.77 -9.50
N ILE A 16 15.23 3.64 -8.55
CA ILE A 16 15.44 3.41 -7.11
C ILE A 16 14.61 2.20 -6.66
N ALA A 17 13.33 2.14 -7.02
CA ALA A 17 12.47 1.03 -6.69
C ALA A 17 13.03 -0.28 -7.27
N PHE A 18 13.31 -0.36 -8.57
CA PHE A 18 13.86 -1.56 -9.22
C PHE A 18 15.24 -1.99 -8.73
N LYS A 19 16.03 -1.10 -8.12
CA LYS A 19 17.31 -1.47 -7.50
C LYS A 19 17.10 -2.35 -6.27
N ASP A 20 16.04 -2.10 -5.51
CA ASP A 20 15.66 -2.86 -4.33
C ASP A 20 14.83 -4.11 -4.71
N LYS A 21 15.39 -4.97 -5.58
CA LYS A 21 14.72 -6.17 -6.14
C LYS A 21 14.13 -7.09 -5.08
N PHE A 22 14.79 -7.18 -3.92
CA PHE A 22 14.39 -8.06 -2.82
C PHE A 22 12.97 -7.81 -2.33
N TYR A 23 12.51 -6.56 -2.47
CA TYR A 23 11.20 -6.17 -2.01
C TYR A 23 10.07 -6.74 -2.86
N PHE A 24 10.16 -6.63 -4.19
CA PHE A 24 9.21 -7.24 -5.13
C PHE A 24 9.10 -8.76 -4.99
N VAL A 25 10.20 -9.38 -4.57
CA VAL A 25 10.27 -10.83 -4.41
C VAL A 25 9.36 -11.25 -3.27
N TYR A 26 9.39 -10.63 -2.09
CA TYR A 26 8.52 -11.06 -0.99
C TYR A 26 7.08 -10.54 -1.06
N THR A 27 6.84 -9.40 -1.71
CA THR A 27 5.47 -8.89 -1.93
C THR A 27 4.67 -9.84 -2.83
N LEU A 28 5.33 -10.49 -3.80
CA LEU A 28 4.70 -11.40 -4.75
C LEU A 28 4.87 -12.88 -4.40
N ILE A 29 6.07 -13.35 -4.00
CA ILE A 29 6.30 -14.78 -3.74
C ILE A 29 5.54 -15.26 -2.50
N VAL A 30 5.48 -14.46 -1.43
CA VAL A 30 4.76 -14.85 -0.21
C VAL A 30 3.29 -15.16 -0.49
N PRO A 31 2.49 -14.27 -1.12
CA PRO A 31 1.09 -14.57 -1.39
C PRO A 31 0.93 -15.74 -2.37
N ILE A 32 1.83 -15.90 -3.35
CA ILE A 32 1.85 -17.07 -4.23
C ILE A 32 2.05 -18.34 -3.41
N PHE A 33 3.09 -18.41 -2.58
CA PHE A 33 3.39 -19.59 -1.78
C PHE A 33 2.26 -19.92 -0.81
N MET A 34 1.69 -18.91 -0.16
CA MET A 34 0.57 -19.05 0.77
C MET A 34 -0.69 -19.57 0.06
N ILE A 35 -0.98 -19.13 -1.17
CA ILE A 35 -2.13 -19.67 -1.92
C ILE A 35 -1.90 -21.13 -2.32
N PHE A 36 -0.67 -21.53 -2.64
CA PHE A 36 -0.34 -22.92 -2.95
C PHE A 36 -0.50 -23.85 -1.73
N ILE A 37 -0.15 -23.40 -0.53
CA ILE A 37 -0.36 -24.17 0.71
C ILE A 37 -1.86 -24.29 1.03
N ASN A 38 -2.60 -23.19 0.87
CA ASN A 38 -4.02 -23.12 1.23
C ASN A 38 -4.97 -23.75 0.19
N LYS A 39 -4.45 -24.33 -0.91
CA LYS A 39 -5.24 -24.95 -1.98
C LYS A 39 -6.24 -26.02 -1.53
N THR A 40 -6.08 -26.57 -0.33
CA THR A 40 -6.87 -27.70 0.18
C THR A 40 -8.16 -27.32 0.88
N GLN A 41 -8.34 -26.05 1.26
CA GLN A 41 -9.57 -25.55 1.91
C GLN A 41 -10.40 -24.75 0.90
N ASP A 42 -11.61 -25.22 0.56
CA ASP A 42 -12.70 -24.56 -0.22
C ASP A 42 -12.30 -23.26 -0.95
N PHE A 43 -11.30 -23.37 -1.83
CA PHE A 43 -10.75 -22.23 -2.55
C PHE A 43 -11.58 -22.00 -3.81
N GLN A 44 -12.89 -21.83 -3.65
CA GLN A 44 -13.82 -21.64 -4.76
C GLN A 44 -14.36 -20.21 -4.85
N ASP A 45 -14.18 -19.40 -3.79
CA ASP A 45 -14.72 -18.04 -3.74
C ASP A 45 -13.67 -16.96 -4.05
N ASN A 46 -14.11 -15.97 -4.84
CA ASN A 46 -13.31 -14.77 -5.18
C ASN A 46 -12.83 -14.01 -3.93
N GLU A 47 -13.54 -14.13 -2.81
CA GLU A 47 -13.20 -13.45 -1.55
C GLU A 47 -11.85 -13.88 -0.98
N SER A 48 -11.45 -15.12 -1.21
CA SER A 48 -10.14 -15.62 -0.79
C SER A 48 -9.00 -14.86 -1.48
N LEU A 49 -9.18 -14.42 -2.73
CA LEU A 49 -8.19 -13.63 -3.48
C LEU A 49 -7.99 -12.23 -2.88
N TYR A 50 -9.04 -11.65 -2.29
CA TYR A 50 -9.02 -10.31 -1.73
C TYR A 50 -8.06 -10.19 -0.55
N ILE A 51 -7.85 -11.27 0.20
CA ILE A 51 -6.87 -11.34 1.29
C ILE A 51 -5.45 -11.15 0.73
N TYR A 52 -5.13 -11.85 -0.36
CA TYR A 52 -3.81 -11.77 -1.00
C TYR A 52 -3.60 -10.41 -1.69
N TRP A 53 -4.64 -9.84 -2.30
CA TRP A 53 -4.56 -8.48 -2.85
C TRP A 53 -4.34 -7.44 -1.76
N SER A 54 -5.00 -7.60 -0.61
CA SER A 54 -4.81 -6.71 0.54
C SER A 54 -3.38 -6.77 1.06
N TYR A 55 -2.81 -7.99 1.14
CA TYR A 55 -1.40 -8.18 1.43
C TYR A 55 -0.53 -7.43 0.42
N ILE A 56 -0.66 -7.71 -0.88
CA ILE A 56 0.17 -7.09 -1.92
C ILE A 56 0.10 -5.55 -1.82
N VAL A 57 -1.10 -4.95 -1.83
CA VAL A 57 -1.24 -3.50 -1.79
C VAL A 57 -0.59 -2.89 -0.55
N VAL A 58 -0.88 -3.41 0.65
CA VAL A 58 -0.39 -2.82 1.89
C VAL A 58 1.12 -3.03 2.04
N THR A 59 1.60 -4.23 1.74
CA THR A 59 3.04 -4.56 1.78
C THR A 59 3.84 -3.69 0.83
N THR A 60 3.26 -3.40 -0.35
CA THR A 60 3.91 -2.62 -1.38
C THR A 60 3.89 -1.12 -1.03
N VAL A 61 2.76 -0.55 -0.61
CA VAL A 61 2.75 0.86 -0.16
C VAL A 61 3.66 1.06 1.06
N PHE A 62 3.67 0.12 2.00
CA PHE A 62 4.48 0.23 3.20
C PHE A 62 5.99 0.32 2.87
N ASN A 63 6.52 -0.64 2.11
CA ASN A 63 7.96 -0.70 1.85
C ASN A 63 8.40 0.21 0.71
N GLY A 64 7.59 0.35 -0.34
CA GLY A 64 7.94 1.14 -1.51
C GLY A 64 7.66 2.64 -1.36
N PHE A 65 6.54 3.01 -0.73
CA PHE A 65 6.20 4.42 -0.52
C PHE A 65 6.73 4.94 0.81
N LEU A 66 6.24 4.41 1.94
CA LEU A 66 6.51 4.97 3.28
C LEU A 66 8.00 4.90 3.64
N LEU A 67 8.63 3.71 3.54
CA LEU A 67 10.06 3.56 3.86
C LEU A 67 10.97 4.33 2.90
N ASN A 68 10.61 4.45 1.63
CA ASN A 68 11.40 5.22 0.66
C ASN A 68 11.38 6.72 1.02
N ILE A 69 10.22 7.30 1.35
CA ILE A 69 10.15 8.71 1.79
C ILE A 69 10.98 8.94 3.06
N ILE A 70 10.98 8.00 3.99
CA ILE A 70 11.78 8.10 5.23
C ILE A 70 13.27 8.00 4.91
N ARG A 71 13.69 7.07 4.04
CA ARG A 71 15.08 6.96 3.57
C ARG A 71 15.54 8.26 2.89
N LEU A 72 14.70 8.85 2.05
CA LEU A 72 15.00 10.12 1.37
C LEU A 72 15.13 11.26 2.39
N ARG A 73 14.27 11.28 3.42
CA ARG A 73 14.31 12.29 4.49
C ARG A 73 15.61 12.20 5.30
N GLU A 74 16.01 11.00 5.70
CA GLU A 74 17.18 10.80 6.56
C GLU A 74 18.51 11.02 5.85
N SER A 75 18.62 10.60 4.60
CA SER A 75 19.83 10.80 3.80
C SER A 75 20.05 12.26 3.40
N GLY A 76 19.13 13.16 3.74
CA GLY A 76 19.11 14.54 3.25
C GLY A 76 18.76 14.67 1.76
N PHE A 77 18.67 13.56 1.02
CA PHE A 77 18.40 13.55 -0.41
C PHE A 77 17.03 14.14 -0.77
N PHE A 78 16.05 14.07 0.15
CA PHE A 78 14.76 14.73 -0.01
C PHE A 78 14.91 16.26 -0.15
N LYS A 79 15.85 16.87 0.58
CA LYS A 79 16.13 18.31 0.49
C LYS A 79 16.84 18.65 -0.82
N THR A 80 17.84 17.85 -1.20
CA THR A 80 18.56 18.01 -2.48
C THR A 80 17.59 17.91 -3.66
N LEU A 81 16.75 16.88 -3.69
CA LEU A 81 15.71 16.75 -4.72
C LEU A 81 14.73 17.90 -4.69
N THR A 82 14.30 18.37 -3.50
CA THR A 82 13.35 19.49 -3.43
C THR A 82 13.98 20.78 -3.96
N TYR A 83 15.28 21.00 -3.71
CA TYR A 83 16.01 22.15 -4.23
C TYR A 83 16.11 22.10 -5.77
N LEU A 84 16.46 20.94 -6.33
CA LEU A 84 16.55 20.74 -7.79
C LEU A 84 15.20 20.88 -8.49
N MET A 85 14.12 20.48 -7.83
CA MET A 85 12.77 20.38 -8.42
C MET A 85 11.89 21.59 -8.16
N GLY A 86 12.20 22.38 -7.14
CA GLY A 86 11.35 23.47 -6.66
C GLY A 86 10.03 23.04 -6.01
N SER A 87 9.72 21.73 -5.91
CA SER A 87 8.48 21.23 -5.30
C SER A 87 8.66 19.88 -4.59
N LYS A 88 8.31 19.87 -3.30
CA LYS A 88 8.23 18.64 -2.48
C LYS A 88 7.11 17.70 -2.91
N TYR A 89 6.03 18.25 -3.47
CA TYR A 89 4.86 17.49 -3.87
C TYR A 89 5.15 16.57 -5.06
N SER A 90 5.96 17.05 -6.02
CA SER A 90 6.34 16.26 -7.18
C SER A 90 7.09 14.99 -6.76
N ILE A 91 8.03 15.09 -5.83
CA ILE A 91 8.81 13.93 -5.33
C ILE A 91 7.89 12.86 -4.71
N VAL A 92 6.96 13.29 -3.88
CA VAL A 92 6.06 12.40 -3.15
C VAL A 92 5.04 11.77 -4.10
N LEU A 93 4.47 12.56 -5.02
CA LEU A 93 3.51 12.10 -5.99
C LEU A 93 4.15 11.15 -7.01
N SER A 94 5.36 11.45 -7.49
CA SER A 94 6.14 10.54 -8.34
C SER A 94 6.43 9.22 -7.63
N ASN A 95 6.77 9.24 -6.33
CA ASN A 95 6.97 8.00 -5.57
C ASN A 95 5.67 7.19 -5.45
N LEU A 96 4.53 7.85 -5.18
CA LEU A 96 3.23 7.20 -5.14
C LEU A 96 2.85 6.59 -6.49
N PHE A 97 3.05 7.31 -7.60
CA PHE A 97 2.79 6.78 -8.94
C PHE A 97 3.68 5.58 -9.29
N VAL A 98 4.94 5.58 -8.86
CA VAL A 98 5.80 4.40 -9.01
C VAL A 98 5.20 3.21 -8.28
N GLN A 99 4.70 3.39 -7.04
CA GLN A 99 4.04 2.29 -6.33
C GLN A 99 2.74 1.83 -6.99
N VAL A 100 1.94 2.74 -7.55
CA VAL A 100 0.75 2.36 -8.33
C VAL A 100 1.15 1.42 -9.47
N VAL A 101 2.15 1.78 -10.27
CA VAL A 101 2.62 0.94 -11.39
C VAL A 101 3.10 -0.43 -10.90
N ILE A 102 3.86 -0.46 -9.81
CA ILE A 102 4.36 -1.71 -9.22
C ILE A 102 3.22 -2.61 -8.76
N ILE A 103 2.27 -2.07 -7.99
CA ILE A 103 1.11 -2.82 -7.48
C ILE A 103 0.29 -3.38 -8.65
N GLN A 104 0.05 -2.59 -9.69
CA GLN A 104 -0.70 -3.07 -10.85
C GLN A 104 0.02 -4.23 -11.56
N LEU A 105 1.35 -4.17 -11.66
CA LEU A 105 2.14 -5.28 -12.20
C LEU A 105 2.10 -6.51 -11.29
N GLU A 106 2.24 -6.34 -9.97
CA GLU A 106 2.20 -7.44 -9.00
C GLU A 106 0.84 -8.14 -8.98
N ILE A 107 -0.26 -7.38 -8.99
CA ILE A 107 -1.63 -7.92 -9.03
C ILE A 107 -1.89 -8.65 -10.35
N LEU A 108 -1.42 -8.11 -11.47
CA LEU A 108 -1.54 -8.76 -12.78
C LEU A 108 -0.78 -10.10 -12.79
N LEU A 109 0.47 -10.11 -12.32
CA LEU A 109 1.28 -11.33 -12.26
C LEU A 109 0.69 -12.35 -11.27
N PHE A 110 0.26 -11.91 -10.09
CA PHE A 110 -0.38 -12.77 -9.10
C PHE A 110 -1.63 -13.43 -9.69
N ASN A 111 -2.55 -12.65 -10.27
CA ASN A 111 -3.78 -13.18 -10.84
C ASN A 111 -3.50 -14.12 -12.03
N LEU A 112 -2.49 -13.83 -12.85
CA LEU A 112 -2.08 -14.70 -13.96
C LEU A 112 -1.57 -16.05 -13.43
N ILE A 113 -0.75 -16.06 -12.38
CA ILE A 113 -0.24 -17.28 -11.76
C ILE A 113 -1.39 -18.08 -11.13
N VAL A 114 -2.30 -17.41 -10.43
CA VAL A 114 -3.49 -18.07 -9.85
C VAL A 114 -4.38 -18.67 -10.94
N PHE A 115 -4.59 -17.93 -12.03
CA PHE A 115 -5.36 -18.38 -13.19
C PHE A 115 -4.77 -19.63 -13.85
N LEU A 116 -3.45 -19.68 -14.02
CA LEU A 116 -2.77 -20.81 -14.67
C LEU A 116 -2.71 -22.07 -13.80
N PHE A 117 -2.53 -21.92 -12.49
CA PHE A 117 -2.16 -23.04 -11.61
C PHE A 117 -3.22 -23.45 -10.59
N ILE A 118 -4.29 -22.68 -10.38
CA ILE A 118 -5.19 -22.87 -9.24
C ILE A 118 -6.65 -22.91 -9.69
N ILE A 119 -7.20 -21.79 -10.15
CA ILE A 119 -8.64 -21.61 -10.42
C ILE A 119 -8.79 -20.81 -11.70
N LYS A 120 -9.84 -21.09 -12.48
CA LYS A 120 -10.25 -20.20 -13.57
C LYS A 120 -10.81 -18.89 -12.99
N VAL A 121 -9.94 -17.92 -12.77
CA VAL A 121 -10.31 -16.55 -12.41
C VAL A 121 -11.05 -15.91 -13.60
N SER A 122 -12.24 -15.35 -13.36
CA SER A 122 -13.04 -14.70 -14.40
C SER A 122 -12.38 -13.39 -14.87
N LEU A 123 -12.61 -13.00 -16.13
CA LEU A 123 -12.13 -11.71 -16.65
C LEU A 123 -12.67 -10.51 -15.84
N MET A 124 -13.89 -10.62 -15.32
CA MET A 124 -14.47 -9.59 -14.44
C MET A 124 -13.69 -9.45 -13.14
N THR A 125 -13.26 -10.56 -12.53
CA THR A 125 -12.42 -10.54 -11.33
C THR A 125 -11.06 -9.88 -11.61
N PHE A 126 -10.48 -10.07 -12.79
CA PHE A 126 -9.26 -9.37 -13.22
C PHE A 126 -9.45 -7.85 -13.29
N ILE A 127 -10.49 -7.40 -13.99
CA ILE A 127 -10.78 -5.96 -14.15
C ILE A 127 -11.10 -5.33 -12.79
N TYR A 128 -11.90 -6.02 -11.97
CA TYR A 128 -12.22 -5.59 -10.63
C TYR A 128 -10.97 -5.45 -9.76
N GLY A 129 -10.10 -6.46 -9.75
CA GLY A 129 -8.84 -6.41 -9.00
C GLY A 129 -7.94 -5.25 -9.43
N PHE A 130 -7.83 -5.01 -10.74
CA PHE A 130 -7.03 -3.89 -11.27
C PHE A 130 -7.58 -2.52 -10.81
N LEU A 131 -8.87 -2.26 -11.00
CA LEU A 131 -9.49 -0.99 -10.63
C LEU A 131 -9.56 -0.79 -9.11
N ALA A 132 -9.92 -1.82 -8.36
CA ALA A 132 -10.04 -1.74 -6.91
C ALA A 132 -8.66 -1.53 -6.27
N THR A 133 -7.62 -2.25 -6.71
CA THR A 133 -6.24 -2.09 -6.18
C THR A 133 -5.65 -0.73 -6.55
N PHE A 134 -6.02 -0.16 -7.71
CA PHE A 134 -5.63 1.18 -8.10
C PHE A 134 -6.12 2.22 -7.08
N LEU A 135 -7.41 2.19 -6.74
CA LEU A 135 -7.99 3.09 -5.73
C LEU A 135 -7.46 2.80 -4.32
N ALA A 136 -7.35 1.51 -3.96
CA ALA A 136 -6.82 1.04 -2.68
C ALA A 136 -5.41 1.59 -2.42
N THR A 137 -4.56 1.69 -3.44
CA THR A 137 -3.19 2.21 -3.33
C THR A 137 -3.17 3.65 -2.82
N PHE A 138 -4.05 4.52 -3.32
CA PHE A 138 -4.14 5.91 -2.85
C PHE A 138 -4.60 5.97 -1.40
N LEU A 139 -5.59 5.14 -1.03
CA LEU A 139 -6.12 5.12 0.32
C LEU A 139 -5.08 4.65 1.35
N VAL A 140 -4.38 3.55 1.08
CA VAL A 140 -3.32 3.05 1.99
C VAL A 140 -2.19 4.05 2.10
N SER A 141 -1.81 4.68 0.97
CA SER A 141 -0.78 5.71 0.99
C SER A 141 -1.19 6.89 1.87
N ALA A 142 -2.46 7.29 1.81
CA ALA A 142 -3.02 8.35 2.65
C ALA A 142 -3.04 7.95 4.14
N MET A 143 -3.50 6.74 4.47
CA MET A 143 -3.50 6.21 5.83
C MET A 143 -2.08 6.13 6.42
N LEU A 144 -1.15 5.50 5.70
CA LEU A 144 0.24 5.32 6.13
C LEU A 144 1.03 6.64 6.15
N SER A 145 0.58 7.67 5.43
CA SER A 145 1.22 8.99 5.50
C SER A 145 1.16 9.61 6.89
N GLY A 146 0.21 9.21 7.76
CA GLY A 146 0.20 9.61 9.16
C GLY A 146 1.49 9.23 9.90
N ALA A 147 2.08 8.08 9.58
CA ALA A 147 3.35 7.63 10.15
C ALA A 147 4.53 8.53 9.75
N LEU A 148 4.42 9.30 8.66
CA LEU A 148 5.45 10.27 8.25
C LEU A 148 5.60 11.44 9.23
N LEU A 149 4.65 11.69 10.13
CA LEU A 149 4.78 12.68 11.19
C LEU A 149 5.81 12.29 12.24
N ILE A 150 5.97 10.98 12.44
CA ILE A 150 6.83 10.42 13.47
C ILE A 150 8.29 10.65 13.05
N ARG A 151 9.02 11.45 13.84
CA ARG A 151 10.45 11.73 13.62
C ARG A 151 11.30 10.75 14.42
N ILE A 152 11.45 9.54 13.89
CA ILE A 152 12.27 8.48 14.49
C ILE A 152 13.35 8.05 13.49
N ARG A 153 14.49 7.55 13.98
CA ARG A 153 15.56 6.96 13.15
C ARG A 153 15.02 5.76 12.35
N LYS A 154 15.45 5.56 11.11
CA LYS A 154 14.99 4.53 10.19
C LYS A 154 15.10 3.14 10.77
N SER A 155 16.19 2.84 11.48
CA SER A 155 16.36 1.53 12.11
C SER A 155 15.21 1.23 13.09
N THR A 156 14.88 2.20 13.96
CA THR A 156 13.77 2.09 14.92
C THR A 156 12.41 2.15 14.22
N PHE A 157 12.26 2.98 13.18
CA PHE A 157 11.03 3.07 12.39
C PHE A 157 10.72 1.75 11.67
N ASN A 158 11.73 1.14 11.04
CA ASN A 158 11.62 -0.17 10.39
C ASN A 158 11.19 -1.25 11.39
N LEU A 159 11.72 -1.21 12.62
CA LEU A 159 11.36 -2.16 13.66
C LEU A 159 9.89 -1.99 14.09
N PHE A 160 9.46 -0.77 14.43
CA PHE A 160 8.06 -0.50 14.80
C PHE A 160 7.09 -0.90 13.70
N CYS A 161 7.44 -0.57 12.45
CA CYS A 161 6.59 -0.92 11.35
C CYS A 161 6.60 -2.41 11.03
N GLY A 162 7.74 -3.10 11.18
CA GLY A 162 7.80 -4.56 11.07
C GLY A 162 6.88 -5.25 12.09
N ILE A 163 6.85 -4.78 13.33
CA ILE A 163 5.93 -5.27 14.36
C ILE A 163 4.48 -4.98 13.96
N PHE A 164 4.17 -3.74 13.59
CA PHE A 164 2.83 -3.34 13.14
C PHE A 164 2.35 -4.20 11.97
N PHE A 165 3.25 -4.54 11.05
CA PHE A 165 2.97 -5.34 9.88
C PHE A 165 2.68 -6.80 10.20
N ILE A 166 3.52 -7.41 11.06
CA ILE A 166 3.31 -8.80 11.52
C ILE A 166 1.96 -8.90 12.26
N LEU A 167 1.68 -7.94 13.15
CA LEU A 167 0.38 -7.87 13.84
C LEU A 167 -0.76 -7.67 12.84
N GLY A 168 -0.59 -6.78 11.85
CA GLY A 168 -1.59 -6.52 10.82
C GLY A 168 -1.95 -7.75 10.00
N ILE A 169 -0.96 -8.56 9.62
CA ILE A 169 -1.15 -9.83 8.91
C ILE A 169 -1.79 -10.89 9.82
N ALA A 170 -1.33 -11.01 11.07
CA ALA A 170 -1.90 -11.95 12.02
C ALA A 170 -3.40 -11.67 12.28
N LEU A 171 -3.76 -10.38 12.39
CA LEU A 171 -5.15 -9.96 12.56
C LEU A 171 -5.98 -10.12 11.29
N LEU A 172 -5.40 -10.05 10.09
CA LEU A 172 -6.10 -10.36 8.83
C LEU A 172 -6.59 -11.82 8.79
N GLY A 173 -5.88 -12.73 9.45
CA GLY A 173 -6.31 -14.12 9.60
C GLY A 173 -7.41 -14.33 10.65
N SER A 174 -7.58 -13.39 11.58
CA SER A 174 -8.72 -13.39 12.48
C SER A 174 -9.95 -12.87 11.73
N ARG A 175 -11.05 -13.62 11.72
CA ARG A 175 -12.35 -13.13 11.24
C ARG A 175 -13.19 -12.69 12.44
N PRO A 176 -12.89 -11.54 13.07
CA PRO A 176 -13.68 -11.07 14.19
C PRO A 176 -15.09 -10.71 13.72
N SER A 177 -16.05 -10.82 14.62
CA SER A 177 -17.42 -10.33 14.41
C SER A 177 -17.75 -9.22 15.40
N GLY A 178 -18.67 -8.33 15.01
CA GLY A 178 -19.16 -7.25 15.85
C GLY A 178 -18.15 -6.10 16.01
N VAL A 179 -18.03 -5.55 17.23
CA VAL A 179 -17.24 -4.32 17.48
C VAL A 179 -15.76 -4.47 17.12
N ILE A 180 -15.20 -5.67 17.31
CA ILE A 180 -13.79 -5.94 17.04
C ILE A 180 -13.49 -5.83 15.53
N GLU A 181 -14.43 -6.23 14.68
CA GLU A 181 -14.32 -6.09 13.22
C GLU A 181 -14.21 -4.63 12.80
N TYR A 182 -15.04 -3.76 13.39
CA TYR A 182 -15.00 -2.33 13.12
C TYR A 182 -13.69 -1.68 13.59
N VAL A 183 -13.22 -2.02 14.80
CA VAL A 183 -11.96 -1.50 15.35
C VAL A 183 -10.76 -1.92 14.49
N GLN A 184 -10.71 -3.19 14.07
CA GLN A 184 -9.66 -3.67 13.20
C GLN A 184 -9.70 -3.01 11.83
N THR A 185 -10.89 -2.83 11.24
CA THR A 185 -11.06 -2.15 9.95
C THR A 185 -10.55 -0.71 9.98
N VAL A 186 -10.78 0.00 11.10
CA VAL A 186 -10.27 1.36 11.27
C VAL A 186 -8.74 1.35 11.38
N LEU A 187 -8.15 0.54 12.26
CA LEU A 187 -6.73 0.66 12.61
C LEU A 187 -5.77 -0.10 11.69
N ASN A 188 -6.22 -1.20 11.10
CA ASN A 188 -5.38 -2.11 10.32
C ASN A 188 -5.54 -1.85 8.82
N PRO A 189 -4.48 -1.40 8.11
CA PRO A 189 -4.57 -1.16 6.67
C PRO A 189 -4.90 -2.43 5.87
N PHE A 190 -4.52 -3.62 6.35
CA PHE A 190 -4.85 -4.88 5.69
C PHE A 190 -6.37 -5.13 5.75
N GLN A 191 -6.98 -4.93 6.91
CA GLN A 191 -8.42 -5.13 7.11
C GLN A 191 -9.24 -4.08 6.37
N LEU A 192 -8.78 -2.82 6.36
CA LEU A 192 -9.41 -1.74 5.61
C LEU A 192 -9.49 -2.07 4.11
N ILE A 193 -8.39 -2.56 3.52
CA ILE A 193 -8.33 -2.87 2.10
C ILE A 193 -9.16 -4.11 1.76
N TYR A 194 -9.13 -5.13 2.63
CA TYR A 194 -10.03 -6.27 2.49
C TYR A 194 -11.49 -5.82 2.52
N GLY A 195 -11.86 -4.96 3.47
CA GLY A 195 -13.19 -4.35 3.60
C GLY A 195 -13.63 -3.57 2.36
N LEU A 196 -12.70 -2.93 1.64
CA LEU A 196 -13.00 -2.29 0.36
C LEU A 196 -13.34 -3.29 -0.74
N TYR A 197 -12.69 -4.46 -0.76
CA TYR A 197 -12.96 -5.48 -1.78
C TYR A 197 -14.30 -6.19 -1.57
N ILE A 198 -14.71 -6.39 -0.31
CA ILE A 198 -16.02 -6.97 0.02
C ILE A 198 -17.14 -5.92 0.13
N PHE A 199 -16.84 -4.64 -0.12
CA PHE A 199 -17.78 -3.53 0.04
C PHE A 199 -19.17 -3.78 -0.59
N PRO A 200 -19.28 -4.31 -1.84
CA PRO A 200 -20.58 -4.55 -2.48
C PRO A 200 -21.44 -5.60 -1.76
N CYS A 201 -20.82 -6.54 -1.04
CA CYS A 201 -21.47 -7.66 -0.36
C CYS A 201 -21.65 -7.43 1.15
N SER A 202 -21.20 -6.28 1.66
CA SER A 202 -21.18 -5.98 3.09
C SER A 202 -22.47 -5.34 3.60
N THR A 203 -22.67 -5.36 4.92
CA THR A 203 -23.85 -4.74 5.56
C THR A 203 -23.83 -3.21 5.40
N VAL A 204 -25.02 -2.58 5.36
CA VAL A 204 -25.16 -1.12 5.24
C VAL A 204 -24.37 -0.37 6.32
N GLY A 205 -24.38 -0.87 7.56
CA GLY A 205 -23.60 -0.28 8.66
C GLY A 205 -22.09 -0.32 8.40
N PHE A 206 -21.57 -1.43 7.89
CA PHE A 206 -20.16 -1.55 7.51
C PHE A 206 -19.79 -0.63 6.35
N GLN A 207 -20.67 -0.49 5.35
CA GLN A 207 -20.46 0.43 4.22
C GLN A 207 -20.35 1.90 4.68
N ILE A 208 -21.18 2.33 5.62
CA ILE A 208 -21.13 3.69 6.18
C ILE A 208 -19.80 3.91 6.91
N LEU A 209 -19.37 2.96 7.75
CA LEU A 209 -18.07 3.04 8.42
C LEU A 209 -16.92 3.13 7.41
N MET A 210 -16.95 2.31 6.35
CA MET A 210 -15.94 2.31 5.30
C MET A 210 -15.87 3.66 4.60
N MET A 211 -17.01 4.27 4.23
CA MET A 211 -17.02 5.61 3.64
C MET A 211 -16.41 6.66 4.59
N LEU A 212 -16.75 6.61 5.88
CA LEU A 212 -16.17 7.51 6.88
C LEU A 212 -14.64 7.33 7.00
N CYS A 213 -14.16 6.09 7.01
CA CYS A 213 -12.73 5.78 7.05
C CYS A 213 -12.02 6.29 5.79
N VAL A 214 -12.60 6.05 4.61
CA VAL A 214 -12.06 6.53 3.33
C VAL A 214 -11.93 8.05 3.34
N CYS A 215 -13.00 8.77 3.68
CA CYS A 215 -12.98 10.23 3.75
C CYS A 215 -11.96 10.72 4.80
N GLY A 216 -11.95 10.13 5.99
CA GLY A 216 -11.02 10.49 7.07
C GLY A 216 -9.56 10.30 6.67
N TYR A 217 -9.21 9.17 6.06
CA TYR A 217 -7.84 8.90 5.65
C TYR A 217 -7.38 9.75 4.47
N LEU A 218 -8.26 10.04 3.51
CA LEU A 218 -7.94 10.97 2.42
C LEU A 218 -7.69 12.38 2.96
N LEU A 219 -8.48 12.84 3.94
CA LEU A 219 -8.24 14.12 4.61
C LEU A 219 -6.92 14.14 5.37
N ILE A 220 -6.61 13.09 6.13
CA ILE A 220 -5.32 12.93 6.81
C ILE A 220 -4.19 13.00 5.78
N GLY A 221 -4.27 12.23 4.69
CA GLY A 221 -3.30 12.24 3.60
C GLY A 221 -3.07 13.65 3.04
N ALA A 222 -4.14 14.35 2.68
CA ALA A 222 -4.08 15.71 2.15
C ALA A 222 -3.42 16.70 3.14
N MET A 223 -3.79 16.62 4.42
CA MET A 223 -3.20 17.45 5.48
C MET A 223 -1.71 17.12 5.69
N MET A 224 -1.36 15.84 5.65
CA MET A 224 0.03 15.39 5.83
C MET A 224 0.91 15.89 4.71
N PHE A 225 0.47 15.77 3.45
CA PHE A 225 1.23 16.29 2.31
C PHE A 225 1.48 17.79 2.42
N LYS A 226 0.52 18.56 2.93
CA LYS A 226 0.70 20.00 3.20
C LYS A 226 1.79 20.24 4.25
N ASN A 227 1.78 19.46 5.33
CA ASN A 227 2.61 19.65 6.52
C ASN A 227 3.99 18.96 6.50
N ILE A 228 4.36 18.22 5.44
CA ILE A 228 5.74 17.69 5.29
C ILE A 228 6.72 18.87 5.32
N SER A 229 7.36 19.05 6.47
CA SER A 229 8.32 20.13 6.74
C SER A 229 9.72 19.67 6.33
N ILE A 230 10.40 20.47 5.50
CA ILE A 230 11.81 20.27 5.09
C ILE A 230 12.77 20.88 6.14
N LYS A 231 12.29 21.22 7.34
CA LYS A 231 13.12 21.86 8.36
C LYS A 231 13.74 20.82 9.28
N GLN A 232 14.97 20.43 8.95
CA GLN A 232 15.97 20.09 9.97
C GLN A 232 17.34 20.68 9.60
N LYS A 233 17.97 21.29 10.61
CA LYS A 233 19.10 22.21 10.53
C LYS A 233 20.29 21.58 9.81
N LEU A 234 20.86 22.30 8.85
CA LEU A 234 22.29 22.22 8.59
C LEU A 234 22.95 22.71 9.89
N LYS A 235 23.45 21.79 10.70
CA LYS A 235 24.50 22.06 11.67
C LYS A 235 25.60 21.06 11.40
#